data_AF-A0A938SE10-F1
#
_entry.id   AF-A0A938SE10-F1
#
_cell.length_a   1.000
_cell.length_b   1.000
_cell.length_c   1.000
_cell.angle_alpha   90.00
_cell.angle_beta   90.00
_cell.angle_gamma   90.00
#
_symmetry.space_group_name_H-M   'P 1'
#
loop_
_entity.id
_entity.type
_entity.pdbx_description
1 polymer ?
#
loop_
_entity_poly.entity_id
_entity_poly.type
_entity_poly.pdbx_seq_one_letter_code
_entity_poly.pdbx_strand_id
1 'polypeptide(L)'
;FGFRAQYLAAKYGTEEGWRALAAYAREYQRARLSWGMHVTPGEVPRTVRAGEQFKAEGFDEWAQRAEKVIREYACNTFAVLRFPGFPPGVKWEPARQGHGRGDLNITPEVEAVWQAWHREQQAALERKGILEKGFAFMVDEPVPEAIPNVKKLAQMTKAGGPKIKVLVTIAPTPELFGLVDIWYATRTWPFFWRFEGISDAVPSMAPPVPGSGTSTWNFEKALKAIRVRQAAGDEFWWGEFACSELAAEGMEHRMVLWSTWRFGVQGLLYWSVNLWTAKPWESWDEKTLTLRWPQRFPASGDGVILYPGLTGDVPPVRSVRWELLREGMEDFEYLWLAEQAAKGQDAARARRAAAVLEECRAVVPEGDRLRDYLRDPQRLYELRQRLAEALRGVGP
;
A
#
# COMPACT_ATOMS: atom_id res chain seq x y z
N PHE A 1 -4.37 2.42 -0.07
CA PHE A 1 -5.18 3.11 0.96
C PHE A 1 -6.18 2.14 1.58
N GLY A 2 -6.14 1.93 2.90
CA GLY A 2 -7.08 1.05 3.61
C GLY A 2 -8.33 1.78 4.06
N PHE A 3 -9.51 1.20 3.83
CA PHE A 3 -10.78 1.68 4.37
C PHE A 3 -11.20 0.79 5.56
N ARG A 4 -11.34 1.38 6.75
CA ARG A 4 -11.83 0.68 7.94
C ARG A 4 -13.35 0.70 7.92
N ALA A 5 -13.93 -0.42 7.52
CA ALA A 5 -15.37 -0.64 7.64
C ALA A 5 -15.85 -0.71 9.10
N GLN A 6 -15.01 -0.51 10.14
CA GLN A 6 -15.41 -0.64 11.55
C GLN A 6 -16.53 0.33 11.97
N TYR A 7 -16.62 1.51 11.36
CA TYR A 7 -17.77 2.42 11.53
C TYR A 7 -19.05 1.95 10.82
N LEU A 8 -18.86 1.13 9.79
CA LEU A 8 -19.90 0.41 9.08
C LEU A 8 -20.00 -1.04 9.55
N ALA A 9 -19.28 -1.50 10.59
CA ALA A 9 -19.19 -2.94 10.87
C ALA A 9 -20.51 -3.47 11.41
N ALA A 10 -21.25 -2.63 12.15
CA ALA A 10 -22.64 -2.88 12.52
C ALA A 10 -23.61 -2.85 11.32
N LYS A 11 -23.17 -2.37 10.15
CA LYS A 11 -23.94 -2.20 8.90
C LYS A 11 -23.31 -2.94 7.71
N TYR A 12 -22.27 -3.74 7.92
CA TYR A 12 -21.54 -4.37 6.81
C TYR A 12 -22.39 -5.50 6.27
N GLY A 13 -22.70 -5.46 4.98
CA GLY A 13 -23.70 -6.33 4.38
C GLY A 13 -25.14 -5.80 4.44
N THR A 14 -25.39 -4.63 5.04
CA THR A 14 -26.69 -3.93 4.93
C THR A 14 -26.69 -2.96 3.76
N GLU A 15 -27.88 -2.56 3.29
CA GLU A 15 -28.02 -1.60 2.19
C GLU A 15 -27.34 -0.25 2.53
N GLU A 16 -27.45 0.22 3.77
CA GLU A 16 -26.79 1.44 4.23
C GLU A 16 -25.26 1.33 4.23
N GLY A 17 -24.72 0.17 4.64
CA GLY A 17 -23.28 -0.09 4.58
C GLY A 17 -22.74 -0.04 3.16
N TRP A 18 -23.45 -0.65 2.20
CA TRP A 18 -23.09 -0.60 0.78
C TRP A 18 -23.23 0.81 0.20
N ARG A 19 -24.28 1.56 0.55
CA ARG A 19 -24.44 2.96 0.13
C ARG A 19 -23.30 3.84 0.62
N ALA A 20 -22.87 3.67 1.88
CA ALA A 20 -21.74 4.38 2.43
C ALA A 20 -20.43 4.01 1.71
N LEU A 21 -20.12 2.72 1.54
CA LEU A 21 -18.95 2.27 0.79
C LEU A 21 -18.93 2.86 -0.63
N ALA A 22 -20.07 2.87 -1.32
CA ALA A 22 -20.21 3.47 -2.63
C ALA A 22 -19.88 4.98 -2.65
N ALA A 23 -20.23 5.71 -1.59
CA ALA A 23 -19.89 7.13 -1.47
C ALA A 23 -18.36 7.33 -1.36
N TYR A 24 -17.68 6.53 -0.54
CA TYR A 24 -16.21 6.57 -0.44
C TYR A 24 -15.52 6.15 -1.73
N ALA A 25 -15.99 5.07 -2.36
CA ALA A 25 -15.51 4.61 -3.66
C ALA A 25 -15.59 5.69 -4.74
N ARG A 26 -16.70 6.43 -4.79
CA ARG A 26 -16.87 7.56 -5.73
C ARG A 26 -15.83 8.65 -5.50
N GLU A 27 -15.42 8.90 -4.25
CA GLU A 27 -14.36 9.88 -3.99
C GLU A 27 -13.00 9.40 -4.49
N TYR A 28 -12.67 8.12 -4.36
CA TYR A 28 -11.46 7.58 -4.97
C TYR A 28 -11.47 7.69 -6.49
N GLN A 29 -12.61 7.36 -7.12
CA GLN A 29 -12.80 7.50 -8.57
C GLN A 29 -12.64 8.95 -9.01
N ARG A 30 -13.26 9.91 -8.31
CA ARG A 30 -13.11 11.34 -8.56
C ARG A 30 -11.68 11.81 -8.40
N ALA A 31 -10.99 11.29 -7.39
CA ALA A 31 -9.60 11.62 -7.13
C ALA A 31 -8.63 10.95 -8.10
N ARG A 32 -9.12 10.04 -8.97
CA ARG A 32 -8.31 9.14 -9.79
C ARG A 32 -7.29 8.33 -8.97
N LEU A 33 -7.56 8.21 -7.67
CA LEU A 33 -6.72 7.46 -6.76
C LEU A 33 -7.15 6.01 -6.82
N SER A 34 -6.24 5.20 -7.33
CA SER A 34 -6.27 3.76 -7.17
C SER A 34 -6.31 3.39 -5.68
N TRP A 35 -7.27 2.54 -5.32
CA TRP A 35 -7.48 2.16 -3.92
C TRP A 35 -7.77 0.67 -3.80
N GLY A 36 -7.52 0.16 -2.60
CA GLY A 36 -7.73 -1.23 -2.29
C GLY A 36 -8.60 -1.42 -1.08
N MET A 37 -9.39 -2.49 -1.12
CA MET A 37 -10.23 -2.91 0.00
C MET A 37 -9.77 -4.26 0.52
N HIS A 38 -10.00 -4.49 1.81
CA HIS A 38 -10.03 -5.85 2.33
C HIS A 38 -11.39 -6.46 2.00
N VAL A 39 -11.45 -7.33 1.00
CA VAL A 39 -12.65 -8.16 0.77
C VAL A 39 -12.53 -9.35 1.70
N THR A 40 -12.95 -9.17 2.96
CA THR A 40 -12.96 -10.28 3.91
C THR A 40 -13.81 -11.42 3.35
N PRO A 41 -13.31 -12.68 3.36
CA PRO A 41 -14.12 -13.85 3.06
C PRO A 41 -15.16 -14.01 4.17
N GLY A 42 -16.30 -13.34 4.02
CA GLY A 42 -17.43 -13.46 4.95
C GLY A 42 -18.01 -14.87 4.96
N GLU A 43 -17.93 -15.57 3.82
CA GLU A 43 -18.65 -16.81 3.52
C GLU A 43 -17.75 -18.00 3.18
N VAL A 44 -16.44 -17.78 3.00
CA VAL A 44 -15.52 -18.92 2.91
C VAL A 44 -15.42 -19.52 4.32
N PRO A 45 -15.64 -20.84 4.50
CA PRO A 45 -15.63 -21.49 5.78
C PRO A 45 -14.41 -21.05 6.55
N ARG A 46 -14.65 -20.28 7.61
CA ARG A 46 -13.56 -19.80 8.43
C ARG A 46 -12.92 -20.97 9.16
N THR A 47 -13.55 -22.13 9.28
CA THR A 47 -13.08 -23.16 10.19
C THR A 47 -12.74 -24.49 9.54
N VAL A 48 -11.51 -24.98 9.78
CA VAL A 48 -11.18 -26.41 9.74
C VAL A 48 -10.89 -26.80 11.19
N ARG A 49 -11.80 -27.53 11.84
CA ARG A 49 -11.53 -28.02 13.20
C ARG A 49 -10.53 -29.18 13.14
N ALA A 50 -9.79 -29.41 14.23
CA ALA A 50 -8.92 -30.58 14.34
C ALA A 50 -9.74 -31.87 14.07
N GLY A 51 -9.35 -32.64 13.05
CA GLY A 51 -10.06 -33.84 12.59
C GLY A 51 -11.10 -33.61 11.48
N GLU A 52 -11.39 -32.38 11.09
CA GLU A 52 -12.22 -32.06 9.92
C GLU A 52 -11.35 -31.90 8.66
N GLN A 53 -11.84 -32.35 7.52
CA GLN A 53 -11.22 -32.06 6.22
C GLN A 53 -11.54 -30.63 5.80
N PHE A 54 -10.56 -29.95 5.20
CA PHE A 54 -10.79 -28.66 4.56
C PHE A 54 -11.86 -28.79 3.46
N LYS A 55 -12.91 -27.98 3.53
CA LYS A 55 -13.97 -27.90 2.52
C LYS A 55 -13.79 -26.64 1.69
N ALA A 56 -13.58 -26.82 0.38
CA ALA A 56 -13.41 -25.76 -0.60
C ALA A 56 -14.76 -25.12 -1.01
N GLU A 57 -15.49 -24.56 -0.04
CA GLU A 57 -16.80 -23.95 -0.28
C GLU A 57 -16.74 -22.42 -0.16
N GLY A 58 -17.64 -21.68 -0.82
CA GLY A 58 -17.77 -20.22 -0.69
C GLY A 58 -16.70 -19.37 -1.40
N PHE A 59 -15.65 -19.97 -1.99
CA PHE A 59 -14.60 -19.21 -2.71
C PHE A 59 -15.13 -18.53 -3.97
N ASP A 60 -16.03 -19.15 -4.73
CA ASP A 60 -16.62 -18.54 -5.92
C ASP A 60 -17.55 -17.36 -5.60
N GLU A 61 -18.34 -17.47 -4.53
CA GLU A 61 -19.20 -16.38 -4.04
C GLU A 61 -18.35 -15.21 -3.53
N TRP A 62 -17.27 -15.51 -2.80
CA TRP A 62 -16.28 -14.51 -2.38
C TRP A 62 -15.62 -13.82 -3.59
N ALA A 63 -15.16 -14.58 -4.58
CA ALA A 63 -14.54 -14.04 -5.78
C ALA A 63 -15.52 -13.20 -6.61
N GLN A 64 -16.79 -13.60 -6.67
CA GLN A 64 -17.86 -12.82 -7.31
C GLN A 64 -18.10 -11.49 -6.59
N ARG A 65 -18.05 -11.46 -5.24
CA ARG A 65 -18.12 -10.21 -4.48
C ARG A 65 -16.92 -9.31 -4.73
N ALA A 66 -15.72 -9.88 -4.74
CA ALA A 66 -14.50 -9.14 -5.08
C ALA A 66 -14.59 -8.54 -6.49
N GLU A 67 -15.03 -9.33 -7.48
CA GLU A 67 -15.25 -8.87 -8.85
C GLU A 67 -16.26 -7.72 -8.91
N LYS A 68 -17.40 -7.86 -8.23
CA LYS A 68 -18.44 -6.82 -8.18
C LYS A 68 -17.87 -5.51 -7.64
N VAL A 69 -17.14 -5.56 -6.52
CA VAL A 69 -16.50 -4.38 -5.92
C VAL A 69 -15.49 -3.75 -6.89
N ILE A 70 -14.64 -4.56 -7.54
CA ILE A 70 -13.65 -4.10 -8.51
C ILE A 70 -14.31 -3.37 -9.67
N ARG A 71 -15.40 -3.93 -10.21
CA ARG A 71 -16.12 -3.37 -11.37
C ARG A 71 -16.93 -2.13 -10.98
N GLU A 72 -17.72 -2.19 -9.92
CA GLU A 72 -18.62 -1.10 -9.54
C GLU A 72 -17.86 0.10 -8.96
N TYR A 73 -16.78 -0.16 -8.23
CA TYR A 73 -16.07 0.87 -7.46
C TYR A 73 -14.68 1.20 -8.00
N ALA A 74 -14.34 0.70 -9.20
CA ALA A 74 -13.05 0.90 -9.87
C ALA A 74 -11.84 0.62 -8.95
N CYS A 75 -11.97 -0.35 -8.05
CA CYS A 75 -10.88 -0.80 -7.20
C CYS A 75 -9.85 -1.53 -8.09
N ASN A 76 -8.58 -1.14 -7.98
CA ASN A 76 -7.52 -1.65 -8.85
C ASN A 76 -6.66 -2.73 -8.18
N THR A 77 -6.75 -2.86 -6.85
CA THR A 77 -6.02 -3.87 -6.08
C THR A 77 -6.79 -4.26 -4.81
N PHE A 78 -6.67 -5.47 -4.30
CA PHE A 78 -7.30 -5.85 -3.03
C PHE A 78 -6.50 -6.92 -2.29
N ALA A 79 -6.58 -6.89 -0.97
CA ALA A 79 -5.92 -7.88 -0.14
C ALA A 79 -6.80 -9.15 -0.06
N VAL A 80 -6.30 -10.27 -0.57
CA VAL A 80 -6.98 -11.59 -0.55
C VAL A 80 -6.83 -12.29 0.81
N LEU A 81 -5.84 -11.86 1.59
CA LEU A 81 -5.55 -12.31 2.95
C LEU A 81 -5.02 -11.13 3.76
N ARG A 82 -5.42 -11.03 5.04
CA ARG A 82 -4.78 -10.16 6.04
C ARG A 82 -4.49 -10.99 7.28
N PHE A 83 -3.22 -11.11 7.63
CA PHE A 83 -2.81 -11.72 8.90
C PHE A 83 -3.21 -10.83 10.09
N PRO A 84 -3.55 -11.39 11.26
CA PRO A 84 -3.56 -12.80 11.61
C PRO A 84 -4.92 -13.43 11.30
N GLY A 85 -4.91 -14.48 10.51
CA GLY A 85 -6.13 -15.21 10.18
C GLY A 85 -5.81 -16.48 9.45
N PHE A 86 -5.22 -17.45 10.15
CA PHE A 86 -5.51 -18.84 9.80
C PHE A 86 -7.04 -19.05 9.84
N PRO A 87 -7.59 -19.98 9.06
CA PRO A 87 -8.95 -20.42 9.29
C PRO A 87 -9.13 -20.82 10.78
N PRO A 88 -10.01 -20.17 11.58
CA PRO A 88 -10.31 -20.56 12.96
C PRO A 88 -10.54 -22.07 13.16
N GLY A 89 -9.76 -22.71 14.03
CA GLY A 89 -9.85 -24.16 14.28
C GLY A 89 -8.50 -24.85 14.30
N VAL A 90 -7.51 -24.24 13.64
CA VAL A 90 -6.10 -24.40 13.99
C VAL A 90 -5.84 -23.56 15.24
N LYS A 91 -5.43 -24.19 16.36
CA LYS A 91 -4.92 -23.45 17.52
C LYS A 91 -3.61 -22.76 17.13
N TRP A 92 -3.75 -21.53 16.66
CA TRP A 92 -2.66 -20.58 16.58
C TRP A 92 -2.73 -19.73 17.85
N GLU A 93 -1.80 -19.92 18.78
CA GLU A 93 -1.54 -18.95 19.82
C GLU A 93 -0.50 -17.97 19.26
N PRO A 94 -0.88 -16.75 18.84
CA PRO A 94 0.12 -15.70 18.68
C PRO A 94 0.81 -15.58 20.03
N ALA A 95 2.14 -15.49 20.03
CA ALA A 95 2.85 -14.84 21.11
C ALA A 95 2.47 -13.34 21.10
N ARG A 96 1.26 -13.00 21.56
CA ARG A 96 0.69 -11.68 21.91
C ARG A 96 1.05 -10.43 21.08
N GLN A 97 1.74 -10.48 19.95
CA GLN A 97 2.26 -9.28 19.27
C GLN A 97 2.24 -9.47 17.75
N GLY A 98 1.37 -8.71 17.07
CA GLY A 98 1.14 -8.76 15.63
C GLY A 98 2.29 -8.25 14.75
N HIS A 99 3.45 -8.90 14.82
CA HIS A 99 4.65 -8.63 13.99
C HIS A 99 5.36 -9.92 13.57
N GLY A 100 4.63 -11.04 13.47
CA GLY A 100 5.19 -12.35 13.11
C GLY A 100 6.05 -13.04 14.19
N ARG A 101 6.03 -12.54 15.44
CA ARG A 101 6.77 -13.11 16.58
C ARG A 101 6.11 -14.39 17.14
N GLY A 102 6.93 -15.33 17.59
CA GLY A 102 6.54 -16.59 18.24
C GLY A 102 6.76 -17.83 17.36
N ASP A 103 6.85 -19.01 17.96
CA ASP A 103 6.96 -20.26 17.18
C ASP A 103 5.65 -20.51 16.42
N LEU A 104 5.73 -20.53 15.09
CA LEU A 104 4.62 -21.00 14.27
C LEU A 104 4.55 -22.53 14.44
N ASN A 105 3.61 -23.04 15.22
CA ASN A 105 3.32 -24.48 15.27
C ASN A 105 2.65 -24.93 13.95
N ILE A 106 3.44 -25.02 12.89
CA ILE A 106 3.01 -25.45 11.56
C ILE A 106 3.14 -26.97 11.53
N THR A 107 2.04 -27.65 11.85
CA THR A 107 1.96 -29.10 11.63
C THR A 107 1.72 -29.38 10.14
N PRO A 108 1.96 -30.62 9.65
CA PRO A 108 1.65 -30.99 8.27
C PRO A 108 0.19 -30.74 7.89
N GLU A 109 -0.75 -30.90 8.83
CA GLU A 109 -2.17 -30.63 8.62
C GLU A 109 -2.42 -29.13 8.41
N VAL A 110 -1.79 -28.28 9.22
CA VAL A 110 -1.87 -26.81 9.09
C VAL A 110 -1.30 -26.35 7.75
N GLU A 111 -0.17 -26.94 7.34
CA GLU A 111 0.45 -26.66 6.05
C GLU A 111 -0.45 -27.07 4.88
N ALA A 112 -1.04 -28.26 4.93
CA ALA A 112 -1.94 -28.76 3.89
C ALA A 112 -3.20 -27.88 3.75
N VAL A 113 -3.81 -27.47 4.87
CA VAL A 113 -4.97 -26.57 4.88
C VAL A 113 -4.60 -25.20 4.31
N TRP A 114 -3.46 -24.63 4.69
CA TRP A 114 -3.00 -23.33 4.17
C TRP A 114 -2.78 -23.37 2.65
N GLN A 115 -2.14 -24.43 2.16
CA GLN A 115 -1.89 -24.60 0.73
C GLN A 115 -3.20 -24.81 -0.04
N ALA A 116 -4.10 -25.65 0.46
CA ALA A 116 -5.42 -25.87 -0.15
C ALA A 116 -6.23 -24.57 -0.21
N TRP A 117 -6.22 -23.78 0.87
CA TRP A 117 -6.86 -22.47 0.91
C TRP A 117 -6.37 -21.54 -0.20
N HIS A 118 -5.06 -21.36 -0.33
CA HIS A 118 -4.48 -20.47 -1.35
C HIS A 118 -4.71 -21.01 -2.78
N ARG A 119 -4.79 -22.33 -2.94
CA ARG A 119 -5.13 -22.96 -4.22
C ARG A 119 -6.54 -22.59 -4.64
N GLU A 120 -7.50 -22.70 -3.74
CA GLU A 120 -8.90 -22.36 -4.01
C GLU A 120 -9.09 -20.84 -4.20
N GLN A 121 -8.39 -20.01 -3.41
CA GLN A 121 -8.36 -18.56 -3.65
C GLN A 121 -7.86 -18.25 -5.06
N GLN A 122 -6.71 -18.79 -5.45
CA GLN A 122 -6.15 -18.53 -6.77
C GLN A 122 -7.12 -18.97 -7.87
N ALA A 123 -7.64 -20.20 -7.78
CA ALA A 123 -8.54 -20.75 -8.79
C ALA A 123 -9.83 -19.92 -8.94
N ALA A 124 -10.43 -19.49 -7.83
CA ALA A 124 -11.63 -18.66 -7.87
C ALA A 124 -11.36 -17.28 -8.49
N LEU A 125 -10.23 -16.65 -8.17
CA LEU A 125 -9.84 -15.37 -8.77
C LEU A 125 -9.47 -15.48 -10.25
N GLU A 126 -8.85 -16.59 -10.67
CA GLU A 126 -8.56 -16.90 -12.07
C GLU A 126 -9.86 -17.08 -12.87
N ARG A 127 -10.83 -17.83 -12.33
CA ARG A 127 -12.16 -17.98 -12.96
C ARG A 127 -12.87 -16.64 -13.18
N LYS A 128 -12.62 -15.66 -12.30
CA LYS A 128 -13.18 -14.30 -12.40
C LYS A 128 -12.30 -13.32 -13.19
N GLY A 129 -11.08 -13.71 -13.60
CA GLY A 129 -10.16 -12.84 -14.32
C GLY A 129 -9.74 -11.61 -13.52
N ILE A 130 -9.58 -11.74 -12.20
CA ILE A 130 -9.18 -10.65 -11.29
C ILE A 130 -7.97 -11.01 -10.41
N LEU A 131 -7.26 -12.10 -10.71
CA LEU A 131 -6.13 -12.57 -9.91
C LEU A 131 -5.03 -11.52 -9.81
N GLU A 132 -4.69 -10.84 -10.90
CA GLU A 132 -3.60 -9.86 -10.93
C GLU A 132 -3.86 -8.63 -10.05
N LYS A 133 -5.11 -8.41 -9.64
CA LYS A 133 -5.51 -7.36 -8.70
C LYS A 133 -5.37 -7.79 -7.24
N GLY A 134 -5.28 -9.09 -6.97
CA GLY A 134 -5.20 -9.65 -5.63
C GLY A 134 -3.76 -9.77 -5.11
N PHE A 135 -3.55 -9.50 -3.82
CA PHE A 135 -2.30 -9.82 -3.12
C PHE A 135 -2.56 -10.30 -1.69
N ALA A 136 -1.70 -11.17 -1.17
CA ALA A 136 -1.71 -11.60 0.21
C ALA A 136 -0.92 -10.60 1.05
N PHE A 137 -1.61 -9.83 1.91
CA PHE A 137 -0.95 -9.00 2.92
C PHE A 137 -0.50 -9.93 4.06
N MET A 138 0.77 -10.30 4.06
CA MET A 138 1.24 -11.46 4.81
C MET A 138 1.61 -11.15 6.25
N VAL A 139 2.58 -10.27 6.51
CA VAL A 139 2.94 -9.87 7.89
C VAL A 139 3.20 -8.37 7.90
N ASP A 140 2.63 -7.71 8.91
CA ASP A 140 2.82 -6.29 9.15
C ASP A 140 4.11 -6.06 9.95
N GLU A 141 5.04 -5.31 9.36
CA GLU A 141 6.31 -4.84 9.91
C GLU A 141 7.09 -5.90 10.72
N PRO A 142 7.37 -7.08 10.14
CA PRO A 142 8.10 -8.14 10.84
C PRO A 142 9.50 -7.71 11.28
N VAL A 143 9.78 -7.98 12.55
CA VAL A 143 11.10 -7.81 13.16
C VAL A 143 12.09 -8.87 12.63
N PRO A 144 13.42 -8.70 12.82
CA PRO A 144 14.46 -9.68 12.44
C PRO A 144 14.16 -11.12 12.82
N GLU A 145 13.72 -11.33 14.05
CA GLU A 145 13.47 -12.66 14.61
C GLU A 145 12.26 -13.36 13.95
N ALA A 146 11.38 -12.59 13.29
CA ALA A 146 10.21 -13.12 12.61
C ALA A 146 10.48 -13.53 11.15
N ILE A 147 11.65 -13.23 10.57
CA ILE A 147 11.94 -13.54 9.16
C ILE A 147 11.85 -15.04 8.82
N PRO A 148 12.34 -15.98 9.64
CA PRO A 148 12.16 -17.40 9.37
C PRO A 148 10.68 -17.80 9.26
N ASN A 149 9.84 -17.23 10.12
CA ASN A 149 8.40 -17.43 10.10
C ASN A 149 7.75 -16.86 8.83
N VAL A 150 8.10 -15.62 8.48
CA VAL A 150 7.63 -14.97 7.24
C VAL A 150 8.01 -15.81 6.02
N LYS A 151 9.25 -16.33 5.99
CA LYS A 151 9.74 -17.18 4.91
C LYS A 151 8.92 -18.46 4.78
N LYS A 152 8.66 -19.16 5.88
CA LYS A 152 7.87 -20.40 5.87
C LYS A 152 6.42 -20.14 5.42
N LEU A 153 5.80 -19.07 5.91
CA LEU A 153 4.46 -18.67 5.46
C LEU A 153 4.43 -18.35 3.96
N ALA A 154 5.43 -17.62 3.45
CA ALA A 154 5.52 -17.28 2.04
C ALA A 154 5.73 -18.52 1.16
N GLN A 155 6.57 -19.48 1.59
CA GLN A 155 6.74 -20.76 0.90
C GLN A 155 5.42 -21.54 0.83
N MET A 156 4.68 -21.63 1.93
CA MET A 156 3.38 -22.31 1.98
C MET A 156 2.35 -21.61 1.07
N THR A 157 2.31 -20.28 1.07
CA THR A 157 1.45 -19.50 0.18
C THR A 157 1.81 -19.77 -1.29
N LYS A 158 3.09 -19.74 -1.66
CA LYS A 158 3.54 -20.01 -3.03
C LYS A 158 3.32 -21.47 -3.45
N ALA A 159 3.39 -22.43 -2.53
CA ALA A 159 3.07 -23.83 -2.81
C ALA A 159 1.56 -24.06 -3.07
N GLY A 160 0.68 -23.30 -2.41
CA GLY A 160 -0.76 -23.36 -2.62
C GLY A 160 -1.24 -22.55 -3.82
N GLY A 161 -0.82 -21.28 -3.89
CA GLY A 161 -1.19 -20.30 -4.91
C GLY A 161 0.05 -19.58 -5.45
N PRO A 162 0.82 -20.20 -6.37
CA PRO A 162 2.11 -19.66 -6.85
C PRO A 162 2.00 -18.30 -7.55
N LYS A 163 0.83 -17.97 -8.10
CA LYS A 163 0.57 -16.72 -8.81
C LYS A 163 0.00 -15.62 -7.92
N ILE A 164 -0.36 -15.93 -6.67
CA ILE A 164 -0.78 -14.91 -5.70
C ILE A 164 0.44 -14.07 -5.32
N LYS A 165 0.34 -12.75 -5.50
CA LYS A 165 1.37 -11.81 -5.05
C LYS A 165 1.39 -11.76 -3.53
N VAL A 166 2.58 -11.69 -2.94
CA VAL A 166 2.81 -11.60 -1.49
C VAL A 166 3.37 -10.22 -1.18
N LEU A 167 2.72 -9.53 -0.24
CA LEU A 167 3.17 -8.25 0.30
C LEU A 167 3.64 -8.43 1.73
N VAL A 168 4.82 -7.86 2.04
CA VAL A 168 5.33 -7.74 3.41
C VAL A 168 5.77 -6.30 3.63
N THR A 169 5.40 -5.70 4.76
CA THR A 169 5.72 -4.30 5.07
C THR A 169 7.13 -4.13 5.64
N ILE A 170 8.15 -4.57 4.90
CA ILE A 170 9.57 -4.34 5.19
C ILE A 170 10.35 -3.99 3.92
N ALA A 171 11.57 -3.51 4.12
CA ALA A 171 12.56 -3.37 3.05
C ALA A 171 12.94 -4.75 2.44
N PRO A 172 13.38 -4.78 1.16
CA PRO A 172 13.94 -5.96 0.52
C PRO A 172 14.90 -6.73 1.43
N THR A 173 14.56 -8.00 1.68
CA THR A 173 15.29 -8.89 2.59
C THR A 173 15.70 -10.13 1.80
N PRO A 174 17.01 -10.41 1.63
CA PRO A 174 17.49 -11.49 0.75
C PRO A 174 16.88 -12.86 1.00
N GLU A 175 16.62 -13.20 2.25
CA GLU A 175 16.04 -14.49 2.68
C GLU A 175 14.62 -14.74 2.12
N LEU A 176 13.96 -13.68 1.65
CA LEU A 176 12.59 -13.65 1.16
C LEU A 176 12.50 -13.38 -0.35
N PHE A 177 13.62 -13.20 -1.05
CA PHE A 177 13.63 -12.99 -2.50
C PHE A 177 13.02 -14.18 -3.25
N GLY A 178 12.20 -13.89 -4.26
CA GLY A 178 11.43 -14.90 -5.00
C GLY A 178 10.20 -15.45 -4.27
N LEU A 179 9.99 -15.07 -3.00
CA LEU A 179 8.81 -15.43 -2.21
C LEU A 179 7.88 -14.24 -1.97
N VAL A 180 8.45 -13.02 -1.89
CA VAL A 180 7.75 -11.75 -1.75
C VAL A 180 7.80 -11.00 -3.07
N ASP A 181 6.65 -10.48 -3.50
CA ASP A 181 6.48 -9.78 -4.77
C ASP A 181 6.32 -8.26 -4.57
N ILE A 182 5.82 -7.84 -3.40
CA ILE A 182 5.55 -6.42 -3.10
C ILE A 182 6.23 -6.02 -1.79
N TRP A 183 7.13 -5.05 -1.89
CA TRP A 183 7.90 -4.50 -0.78
C TRP A 183 7.41 -3.12 -0.35
N TYR A 184 7.77 -2.74 0.87
CA TYR A 184 7.36 -1.49 1.49
C TYR A 184 8.55 -0.56 1.65
N ALA A 185 8.47 0.62 1.04
CA ALA A 185 9.50 1.65 1.06
C ALA A 185 9.06 2.79 1.98
N THR A 186 9.72 3.00 3.13
CA THR A 186 9.30 4.01 4.12
C THR A 186 10.17 5.26 4.14
N ARG A 187 9.62 6.33 4.74
CA ARG A 187 10.19 7.68 4.82
C ARG A 187 11.22 7.84 5.96
N THR A 188 10.94 7.29 7.13
CA THR A 188 11.62 7.63 8.38
C THR A 188 11.21 6.58 9.41
N TRP A 189 12.16 5.77 9.88
CA TRP A 189 12.18 4.83 11.03
C TRP A 189 13.21 3.72 10.69
N PRO A 190 13.71 2.91 11.64
CA PRO A 190 14.94 2.14 11.45
C PRO A 190 14.79 0.90 10.53
N PHE A 191 14.01 0.99 9.45
CA PHE A 191 13.85 -0.08 8.48
C PHE A 191 14.79 0.03 7.27
N PHE A 192 15.42 1.18 7.02
CA PHE A 192 16.57 1.27 6.10
C PHE A 192 17.79 0.47 6.60
N TRP A 193 17.79 0.01 7.85
CA TRP A 193 18.86 -0.78 8.48
C TRP A 193 19.04 -2.16 7.84
N ARG A 194 18.05 -2.68 7.10
CA ARG A 194 18.11 -4.03 6.51
C ARG A 194 18.80 -4.11 5.16
N PHE A 195 19.22 -3.00 4.56
CA PHE A 195 19.99 -3.03 3.31
C PHE A 195 21.46 -3.43 3.51
N GLU A 196 21.94 -3.60 4.75
CA GLU A 196 23.30 -4.09 5.04
C GLU A 196 23.57 -5.50 4.47
N GLY A 197 22.54 -6.30 4.18
CA GLY A 197 22.67 -7.62 3.55
C GLY A 197 22.76 -7.62 2.02
N ILE A 198 22.70 -6.45 1.35
CA ILE A 198 22.65 -6.34 -0.12
C ILE A 198 23.97 -5.80 -0.71
N SER A 199 25.00 -5.55 0.11
CA SER A 199 26.38 -5.41 -0.37
C SER A 199 27.23 -6.60 0.06
N ASP A 200 28.11 -7.02 -0.84
CA ASP A 200 29.03 -8.15 -0.71
C ASP A 200 29.66 -8.24 0.71
N ALA A 201 29.34 -9.33 1.43
CA ALA A 201 29.86 -9.77 2.74
C ALA A 201 29.31 -9.12 4.05
N VAL A 202 28.77 -9.98 4.92
CA VAL A 202 28.53 -9.79 6.39
C VAL A 202 29.90 -9.61 7.08
N PRO A 203 30.16 -8.75 8.12
CA PRO A 203 29.38 -8.57 9.38
C PRO A 203 29.40 -7.17 10.08
N SER A 204 28.44 -6.92 10.99
CA SER A 204 28.67 -6.53 12.41
C SER A 204 27.40 -5.95 13.06
N MET A 205 26.95 -6.60 14.14
CA MET A 205 25.76 -6.25 14.92
C MET A 205 26.10 -5.31 16.09
N ALA A 206 25.69 -4.04 15.99
CA ALA A 206 25.38 -3.19 17.15
C ALA A 206 24.47 -2.01 16.73
N PRO A 207 23.38 -1.71 17.44
CA PRO A 207 22.60 -0.50 17.17
C PRO A 207 23.35 0.73 17.71
N PRO A 208 23.52 1.82 16.94
CA PRO A 208 24.06 3.06 17.49
C PRO A 208 23.04 3.76 18.38
N VAL A 209 23.60 4.44 19.38
CA VAL A 209 22.92 5.14 20.46
C VAL A 209 22.20 6.40 19.94
N PRO A 210 20.97 6.70 20.41
CA PRO A 210 20.30 7.96 20.09
C PRO A 210 21.09 9.15 20.66
N GLY A 211 21.54 10.07 19.79
CA GLY A 211 22.28 11.27 20.18
C GLY A 211 23.60 11.49 19.45
N SER A 212 24.05 10.54 18.62
CA SER A 212 25.12 10.81 17.65
C SER A 212 24.50 11.41 16.38
N GLY A 213 25.07 12.51 15.90
CA GLY A 213 24.52 13.28 14.78
C GLY A 213 24.25 12.43 13.54
N THR A 214 23.11 12.73 12.89
CA THR A 214 22.87 12.59 11.45
C THR A 214 23.58 11.41 10.77
N SER A 215 22.95 10.25 10.80
CA SER A 215 23.26 9.16 9.88
C SER A 215 22.85 9.54 8.45
N THR A 216 23.77 10.12 7.69
CA THR A 216 23.78 10.24 6.23
C THR A 216 23.94 8.87 5.56
N TRP A 217 22.97 7.96 5.74
CA TRP A 217 23.00 6.60 5.19
C TRP A 217 21.70 6.28 4.47
N ASN A 218 21.67 5.67 3.27
CA ASN A 218 22.41 5.94 2.05
C ASN A 218 21.35 5.75 0.95
N PHE A 219 20.60 6.82 0.65
CA PHE A 219 19.42 6.78 -0.22
C PHE A 219 19.73 6.14 -1.57
N GLU A 220 20.94 6.35 -2.09
CA GLU A 220 21.47 5.71 -3.28
C GLU A 220 21.50 4.18 -3.18
N LYS A 221 21.93 3.61 -2.04
CA LYS A 221 21.92 2.15 -1.82
C LYS A 221 20.50 1.60 -1.81
N ALA A 222 19.57 2.30 -1.19
CA ALA A 222 18.16 1.89 -1.18
C ALA A 222 17.57 1.95 -2.59
N LEU A 223 17.82 3.03 -3.34
CA LEU A 223 17.43 3.14 -4.75
C LEU A 223 18.04 2.02 -5.59
N LYS A 224 19.33 1.73 -5.43
CA LYS A 224 20.00 0.62 -6.14
C LYS A 224 19.33 -0.71 -5.85
N ALA A 225 19.03 -1.00 -4.59
CA ALA A 225 18.36 -2.23 -4.21
C ALA A 225 16.92 -2.31 -4.76
N ILE A 226 16.17 -1.20 -4.74
CA ILE A 226 14.87 -1.08 -5.42
C ILE A 226 15.02 -1.42 -6.90
N ARG A 227 15.98 -0.82 -7.61
CA ARG A 227 16.22 -1.07 -9.05
C ARG A 227 16.56 -2.54 -9.33
N VAL A 228 17.44 -3.15 -8.53
CA VAL A 228 17.81 -4.57 -8.67
C VAL A 228 16.59 -5.47 -8.51
N ARG A 229 15.74 -5.21 -7.51
CA ARG A 229 14.55 -6.01 -7.26
C ARG A 229 13.45 -5.77 -8.30
N GLN A 230 13.28 -4.54 -8.77
CA GLN A 230 12.38 -4.22 -9.89
C GLN A 230 12.78 -4.97 -11.17
N ALA A 231 14.08 -5.06 -11.46
CA ALA A 231 14.58 -5.85 -12.59
C ALA A 231 14.31 -7.36 -12.43
N ALA A 232 14.15 -7.84 -11.20
CA ALA A 232 13.75 -9.21 -10.88
C ALA A 232 12.22 -9.42 -10.89
N GLY A 233 11.42 -8.38 -11.16
CA GLY A 233 9.96 -8.43 -11.23
C GLY A 233 9.23 -7.99 -9.96
N ASP A 234 9.94 -7.52 -8.93
CA ASP A 234 9.32 -7.08 -7.69
C ASP A 234 8.71 -5.67 -7.80
N GLU A 235 7.65 -5.43 -7.05
CA GLU A 235 7.00 -4.14 -6.88
C GLU A 235 7.40 -3.47 -5.57
N PHE A 236 7.35 -2.14 -5.57
CA PHE A 236 7.58 -1.33 -4.39
C PHE A 236 6.41 -0.40 -4.19
N TRP A 237 5.92 -0.35 -2.95
CA TRP A 237 4.86 0.57 -2.54
C TRP A 237 5.40 1.50 -1.46
N TRP A 238 5.15 2.79 -1.60
CA TRP A 238 5.49 3.74 -0.55
C TRP A 238 4.64 3.47 0.68
N GLY A 239 5.34 3.36 1.80
CA GLY A 239 4.80 3.20 3.12
C GLY A 239 4.92 4.47 3.93
N GLU A 240 3.84 4.84 4.62
CA GLU A 240 3.80 6.02 5.49
C GLU A 240 4.52 7.22 4.86
N PHE A 241 4.14 7.52 3.61
CA PHE A 241 4.51 8.81 3.08
C PHE A 241 3.83 9.89 3.91
N ALA A 242 4.44 11.06 3.93
CA ALA A 242 4.07 12.29 4.61
C ALA A 242 2.59 12.71 4.69
N CYS A 243 1.70 12.00 4.02
CA CYS A 243 0.28 12.26 4.02
C CYS A 243 -0.46 11.90 5.30
N SER A 244 0.23 11.31 6.29
CA SER A 244 -0.32 10.92 7.58
C SER A 244 -0.70 12.12 8.44
N GLU A 245 0.18 13.11 8.59
CA GLU A 245 0.02 14.11 9.64
C GLU A 245 -0.85 15.30 9.20
N LEU A 246 -1.67 15.81 10.11
CA LEU A 246 -2.49 17.01 9.89
C LEU A 246 -1.62 18.27 9.84
N ALA A 247 -0.52 18.29 10.58
CA ALA A 247 0.43 19.40 10.66
C ALA A 247 1.49 19.40 9.53
N ALA A 248 1.46 18.39 8.65
CA ALA A 248 2.38 18.33 7.52
C ALA A 248 2.19 19.54 6.58
N GLU A 249 3.28 20.01 5.98
CA GLU A 249 3.21 21.04 4.94
C GLU A 249 2.32 20.54 3.79
N GLY A 250 1.45 21.38 3.24
CA GLY A 250 0.55 20.99 2.15
C GLY A 250 1.29 20.30 0.99
N MET A 251 2.49 20.79 0.66
CA MET A 251 3.29 20.21 -0.40
C MET A 251 3.66 18.75 -0.19
N GLU A 252 3.81 18.26 1.05
CA GLU A 252 4.21 16.87 1.28
C GLU A 252 3.18 15.87 0.73
N HIS A 253 1.89 16.25 0.73
CA HIS A 253 0.77 15.43 0.23
C HIS A 253 0.75 15.31 -1.30
N ARG A 254 1.22 16.33 -2.01
CA ARG A 254 1.27 16.36 -3.48
C ARG A 254 2.55 15.71 -4.01
N MET A 255 3.68 15.96 -3.33
CA MET A 255 5.00 15.50 -3.76
C MET A 255 5.22 13.99 -3.67
N VAL A 256 4.42 13.26 -2.89
CA VAL A 256 4.47 11.79 -2.86
C VAL A 256 4.31 11.16 -4.25
N LEU A 257 3.46 11.73 -5.11
CA LEU A 257 3.22 11.18 -6.44
C LEU A 257 4.30 11.60 -7.45
N TRP A 258 4.91 12.77 -7.26
CA TRP A 258 6.14 13.13 -7.97
C TRP A 258 7.31 12.20 -7.62
N SER A 259 7.49 11.86 -6.33
CA SER A 259 8.48 10.88 -5.89
C SER A 259 8.19 9.47 -6.42
N THR A 260 6.90 9.09 -6.46
CA THR A 260 6.45 7.84 -7.10
C THR A 260 6.91 7.75 -8.55
N TRP A 261 6.66 8.80 -9.35
CA TRP A 261 7.14 8.88 -10.73
C TRP A 261 8.67 8.86 -10.80
N ARG A 262 9.34 9.73 -10.05
CA ARG A 262 10.80 9.93 -10.09
C ARG A 262 11.60 8.67 -9.81
N PHE A 263 11.13 7.87 -8.85
CA PHE A 263 11.80 6.64 -8.42
C PHE A 263 11.20 5.39 -9.07
N GLY A 264 10.14 5.54 -9.86
CA GLY A 264 9.46 4.44 -10.54
C GLY A 264 8.87 3.43 -9.55
N VAL A 265 8.29 3.91 -8.45
CA VAL A 265 7.59 3.09 -7.45
C VAL A 265 6.14 2.86 -7.91
N GLN A 266 5.56 1.70 -7.59
CA GLN A 266 4.31 1.23 -8.21
C GLN A 266 3.04 1.56 -7.40
N GLY A 267 3.17 1.79 -6.09
CA GLY A 267 1.99 1.93 -5.22
C GLY A 267 2.16 2.83 -4.03
N LEU A 268 1.03 3.17 -3.40
CA LEU A 268 0.93 3.86 -2.12
C LEU A 268 0.12 3.03 -1.13
N LEU A 269 0.74 2.68 -0.01
CA LEU A 269 0.10 1.99 1.10
C LEU A 269 -0.07 2.96 2.27
N TYR A 270 -1.32 3.38 2.47
CA TYR A 270 -1.75 4.13 3.65
C TYR A 270 -2.73 3.29 4.46
N TRP A 271 -2.43 3.10 5.74
CA TRP A 271 -3.02 2.06 6.59
C TRP A 271 -4.50 2.28 6.93
N SER A 272 -4.97 3.53 6.91
CA SER A 272 -6.39 3.86 7.08
C SER A 272 -6.72 5.25 6.54
N VAL A 273 -7.87 5.44 5.88
CA VAL A 273 -8.36 6.77 5.47
C VAL A 273 -9.45 7.35 6.36
N ASN A 274 -10.07 6.54 7.24
CA ASN A 274 -11.31 6.87 7.93
C ASN A 274 -11.39 6.29 9.36
N LEU A 275 -10.27 6.24 10.09
CA LEU A 275 -10.25 5.75 11.48
C LEU A 275 -10.81 6.80 12.46
N TRP A 276 -12.08 7.12 12.32
CA TRP A 276 -12.73 8.13 13.17
C TRP A 276 -13.00 7.61 14.58
N THR A 277 -13.07 8.54 15.54
CA THR A 277 -13.69 8.31 16.84
C THR A 277 -15.21 8.23 16.72
N ALA A 278 -15.89 7.87 17.81
CA ALA A 278 -17.35 7.81 17.87
C ALA A 278 -18.07 9.15 17.58
N LYS A 279 -17.35 10.28 17.71
CA LYS A 279 -17.89 11.64 17.53
C LYS A 279 -16.89 12.55 16.78
N PRO A 280 -16.65 12.28 15.49
CA PRO A 280 -15.58 12.90 14.72
C PRO A 280 -15.72 14.42 14.53
N TRP A 281 -16.95 14.93 14.66
CA TRP A 281 -17.26 16.37 14.55
C TRP A 281 -17.32 17.10 15.90
N GLU A 282 -17.31 16.37 17.02
CA GLU A 282 -17.41 16.96 18.38
C GLU A 282 -16.09 16.82 19.17
N SER A 283 -15.26 15.82 18.84
CA SER A 283 -13.97 15.55 19.52
C SER A 283 -12.79 15.96 18.63
N TRP A 284 -12.50 17.27 18.64
CA TRP A 284 -11.38 17.89 17.91
C TRP A 284 -10.13 18.10 18.77
N ASP A 285 -10.01 17.40 19.91
CA ASP A 285 -8.75 17.52 20.65
C ASP A 285 -7.64 16.78 19.87
N GLU A 286 -6.44 17.36 19.89
CA GLU A 286 -5.26 16.92 19.13
C GLU A 286 -4.88 15.45 19.43
N LYS A 287 -5.36 14.90 20.56
CA LYS A 287 -5.15 13.53 21.04
C LYS A 287 -6.26 12.56 20.62
N THR A 288 -7.42 13.06 20.21
CA THR A 288 -8.64 12.27 19.97
C THR A 288 -8.90 12.06 18.48
N LEU A 289 -8.50 12.96 17.58
CA LEU A 289 -8.82 12.81 16.16
C LEU A 289 -8.30 11.53 15.50
N THR A 290 -7.26 10.89 16.07
CA THR A 290 -6.59 9.76 15.41
C THR A 290 -6.32 8.56 16.28
N LEU A 291 -6.47 8.68 17.59
CA LEU A 291 -5.80 7.72 18.43
C LEU A 291 -6.78 7.06 19.38
N ARG A 292 -7.18 5.86 18.96
CA ARG A 292 -7.38 4.77 19.91
C ARG A 292 -6.15 4.66 20.83
N TRP A 293 -4.93 4.97 20.35
CA TRP A 293 -3.63 4.71 20.99
C TRP A 293 -2.71 5.95 21.09
N PRO A 294 -3.08 7.00 21.86
CA PRO A 294 -2.42 8.32 21.82
C PRO A 294 -0.99 8.35 22.35
N GLN A 295 -0.55 7.25 22.97
CA GLN A 295 0.78 7.08 23.53
C GLN A 295 1.77 6.46 22.53
N ARG A 296 1.30 5.96 21.37
CA ARG A 296 2.13 5.20 20.41
C ARG A 296 2.39 5.91 19.08
N PHE A 297 1.52 6.83 18.67
CA PHE A 297 1.69 7.61 17.44
C PHE A 297 1.45 9.09 17.77
N PRO A 298 2.45 9.97 17.70
CA PRO A 298 2.31 11.36 18.13
C PRO A 298 1.60 12.26 17.11
N ALA A 299 1.27 11.76 15.91
CA ALA A 299 0.77 12.58 14.81
C ALA A 299 -0.77 12.63 14.76
N SER A 300 -1.34 13.81 15.01
CA SER A 300 -2.74 14.11 14.71
C SER A 300 -2.99 13.99 13.20
N GLY A 301 -4.17 13.54 12.79
CA GLY A 301 -4.55 13.30 11.38
C GLY A 301 -4.15 11.95 10.75
N ASP A 302 -3.19 11.21 11.33
CA ASP A 302 -2.84 9.87 10.84
C ASP A 302 -3.99 8.85 10.92
N GLY A 303 -4.17 8.06 9.87
CA GLY A 303 -5.30 7.14 9.73
C GLY A 303 -6.64 7.79 9.37
N VAL A 304 -6.70 9.13 9.22
CA VAL A 304 -7.90 9.91 8.87
C VAL A 304 -7.56 10.96 7.82
N ILE A 305 -7.95 10.74 6.56
CA ILE A 305 -7.77 11.72 5.46
C ILE A 305 -9.09 12.10 4.78
N LEU A 306 -10.11 11.25 4.93
CA LEU A 306 -11.50 11.56 4.62
C LEU A 306 -12.28 11.63 5.93
N TYR A 307 -13.16 12.61 6.04
CA TYR A 307 -14.04 12.81 7.18
C TYR A 307 -15.42 12.22 6.88
N PRO A 308 -16.23 11.91 7.90
CA PRO A 308 -17.60 11.43 7.68
C PRO A 308 -18.45 12.51 7.01
N GLY A 309 -19.60 12.17 6.44
CA GLY A 309 -20.60 13.19 6.12
C GLY A 309 -21.04 13.93 7.38
N LEU A 310 -21.56 15.16 7.22
CA LEU A 310 -22.18 15.90 8.33
C LEU A 310 -23.42 15.18 8.87
N THR A 311 -24.10 14.43 8.01
CA THR A 311 -25.19 13.49 8.33
C THR A 311 -24.92 12.14 7.64
N GLY A 312 -25.61 11.08 8.08
CA GLY A 312 -25.33 9.69 7.63
C GLY A 312 -25.57 9.40 6.15
N ASP A 313 -26.20 10.32 5.44
CA ASP A 313 -26.54 10.31 4.01
C ASP A 313 -25.64 11.24 3.17
N VAL A 314 -24.85 12.10 3.81
CA VAL A 314 -23.92 13.02 3.12
C VAL A 314 -22.64 12.26 2.75
N PRO A 315 -22.11 12.45 1.52
CA PRO A 315 -20.82 11.89 1.11
C PRO A 315 -19.68 12.26 2.07
N PRO A 316 -18.58 11.50 2.08
CA PRO A 316 -17.38 11.87 2.83
C PRO A 316 -16.98 13.33 2.61
N VAL A 317 -16.61 14.01 3.70
CA VAL A 317 -16.00 15.34 3.59
C VAL A 317 -14.52 15.17 3.27
N ARG A 318 -14.08 15.81 2.19
CA ARG A 318 -12.70 15.76 1.70
C ARG A 318 -11.83 16.70 2.53
N SER A 319 -10.64 16.24 2.89
CA SER A 319 -9.64 17.11 3.51
C SER A 319 -8.83 17.85 2.44
N VAL A 320 -8.17 18.95 2.82
CA VAL A 320 -7.16 19.59 1.96
C VAL A 320 -6.08 18.59 1.55
N ARG A 321 -5.70 17.67 2.45
CA ARG A 321 -4.72 16.59 2.20
C ARG A 321 -5.18 15.63 1.10
N TRP A 322 -6.48 15.31 1.06
CA TRP A 322 -7.07 14.51 -0.01
C TRP A 322 -7.04 15.22 -1.36
N GLU A 323 -7.36 16.51 -1.39
CA GLU A 323 -7.31 17.30 -2.63
C GLU A 323 -5.88 17.45 -3.15
N LEU A 324 -4.88 17.58 -2.28
CA LEU A 324 -3.47 17.65 -2.66
C LEU A 324 -2.93 16.32 -3.18
N LEU A 325 -3.40 15.18 -2.61
CA LEU A 325 -3.13 13.86 -3.19
C LEU A 325 -3.76 13.70 -4.57
N ARG A 326 -5.00 14.18 -4.75
CA ARG A 326 -5.67 14.18 -6.06
C ARG A 326 -4.90 15.02 -7.08
N GLU A 327 -4.48 16.22 -6.71
CA GLU A 327 -3.66 17.07 -7.59
C GLU A 327 -2.33 16.39 -7.95
N GLY A 328 -1.68 15.73 -6.99
CA GLY A 328 -0.47 14.95 -7.25
C GLY A 328 -0.70 13.80 -8.24
N MET A 329 -1.90 13.22 -8.26
CA MET A 329 -2.24 12.13 -9.19
C MET A 329 -2.45 12.66 -10.60
N GLU A 330 -3.08 13.82 -10.74
CA GLU A 330 -3.16 14.50 -12.03
C GLU A 330 -1.76 14.86 -12.55
N ASP A 331 -0.86 15.33 -11.68
CA ASP A 331 0.53 15.60 -12.06
C ASP A 331 1.24 14.31 -12.50
N PHE A 332 1.07 13.21 -11.78
CA PHE A 332 1.60 11.89 -12.15
C PHE A 332 1.10 11.44 -13.53
N GLU A 333 -0.18 11.64 -13.84
CA GLU A 333 -0.74 11.31 -15.16
C GLU A 333 -0.07 12.14 -16.27
N TYR A 334 0.17 13.44 -16.05
CA TYR A 334 0.92 14.27 -17.00
C TYR A 334 2.35 13.76 -17.21
N LEU A 335 3.05 13.42 -16.13
CA LEU A 335 4.41 12.87 -16.18
C LEU A 335 4.43 11.55 -16.96
N TRP A 336 3.50 10.63 -16.66
CA TRP A 336 3.39 9.35 -17.34
C TRP A 336 3.07 9.51 -18.84
N LEU A 337 2.10 10.36 -19.19
CA LEU A 337 1.77 10.66 -20.59
C LEU A 337 2.96 11.26 -21.33
N ALA A 338 3.73 12.15 -20.68
CA ALA A 338 4.92 12.74 -21.27
C ALA A 338 6.01 11.68 -21.51
N GLU A 339 6.19 10.70 -20.62
CA GLU A 339 7.09 9.58 -20.85
C GLU A 339 6.68 8.72 -22.04
N GLN A 340 5.37 8.47 -22.21
CA GLN A 340 4.86 7.76 -23.39
C GLN A 340 5.11 8.57 -24.66
N ALA A 341 4.87 9.89 -24.62
CA ALA A 341 5.08 10.77 -25.76
C ALA A 341 6.57 10.87 -26.14
N ALA A 342 7.48 10.89 -25.17
CA ALA A 342 8.93 10.89 -25.38
C ALA A 342 9.44 9.63 -26.09
N LYS A 343 8.71 8.51 -25.98
CA LYS A 343 9.00 7.23 -26.68
C LYS A 343 8.20 7.05 -27.96
N GLY A 344 7.36 8.02 -28.32
CA GLY A 344 6.46 7.97 -29.47
C GLY A 344 7.15 8.26 -30.81
N GLN A 345 6.42 8.06 -31.90
CA GLN A 345 6.92 8.23 -33.27
C GLN A 345 6.98 9.70 -33.74
N ASP A 346 6.16 10.58 -33.15
CA ASP A 346 6.22 12.03 -33.44
C ASP A 346 7.48 12.64 -32.80
N ALA A 347 8.53 12.79 -33.60
CA ALA A 347 9.82 13.27 -33.15
C ALA A 347 9.77 14.69 -32.53
N ALA A 348 8.85 15.56 -32.97
CA ALA A 348 8.73 16.90 -32.41
C ALA A 348 8.07 16.85 -31.04
N ARG A 349 6.98 16.08 -30.90
CA ARG A 349 6.32 15.85 -29.62
C ARG A 349 7.23 15.11 -28.63
N ALA A 350 7.97 14.11 -29.11
CA ALA A 350 8.92 13.36 -28.30
C ALA A 350 10.01 14.26 -27.71
N ARG A 351 10.62 15.13 -28.54
CA ARG A 351 11.63 16.10 -28.08
C ARG A 351 11.09 17.08 -27.05
N ARG A 352 9.89 17.65 -27.27
CA ARG A 352 9.26 18.57 -26.31
C ARG A 352 8.98 17.88 -24.97
N ALA A 353 8.40 16.69 -25.01
CA ALA A 353 8.11 15.92 -23.80
C ALA A 353 9.38 15.56 -23.03
N ALA A 354 10.41 15.07 -23.72
CA ALA A 354 11.71 14.75 -23.11
C ALA A 354 12.35 15.97 -22.43
N ALA A 355 12.33 17.14 -23.07
CA ALA A 355 12.90 18.36 -22.50
C ALA A 355 12.21 18.78 -21.18
N VAL A 356 10.87 18.73 -21.13
CA VAL A 356 10.13 19.06 -19.90
C VAL A 356 10.35 18.02 -18.81
N LEU A 357 10.41 16.72 -19.18
CA LEU A 357 10.68 15.64 -18.22
C LEU A 357 12.02 15.82 -17.51
N GLU A 358 13.06 16.26 -18.21
CA GLU A 358 14.38 16.53 -17.59
C GLU A 358 14.29 17.62 -16.52
N GLU A 359 13.49 18.67 -16.73
CA GLU A 359 13.23 19.67 -15.69
C GLU A 359 12.38 19.11 -14.54
N CYS A 360 11.41 18.25 -14.83
CA CYS A 360 10.62 17.57 -13.81
C CYS A 360 11.49 16.66 -12.93
N ARG A 361 12.58 16.07 -13.45
CA ARG A 361 13.51 15.28 -12.62
C ARG A 361 14.21 16.11 -11.54
N ALA A 362 14.38 17.41 -11.76
CA ALA A 362 14.98 18.33 -10.79
C ALA A 362 14.00 18.73 -9.66
N VAL A 363 12.70 18.45 -9.81
CA VAL A 363 11.70 18.70 -8.76
C VAL A 363 11.90 17.76 -7.57
N VAL A 364 12.31 16.52 -7.84
CA VAL A 364 12.66 15.51 -6.82
C VAL A 364 14.07 15.01 -7.15
N PRO A 365 15.13 15.71 -6.71
CA PRO A 365 16.50 15.27 -6.92
C PRO A 365 16.76 13.88 -6.31
N GLU A 366 17.70 13.16 -6.92
CA GLU A 366 18.39 12.05 -6.25
C GLU A 366 19.36 12.67 -5.24
N GLY A 367 18.85 12.97 -4.04
CA GLY A 367 19.63 13.52 -2.94
C GLY A 367 19.63 12.59 -1.73
N ASP A 368 20.23 13.01 -0.62
CA ASP A 368 20.34 12.18 0.58
C ASP A 368 19.00 11.90 1.28
N ARG A 369 17.92 12.62 0.91
CA ARG A 369 16.62 12.53 1.58
C ARG A 369 15.43 12.53 0.62
N LEU A 370 14.43 11.70 0.93
CA LEU A 370 13.13 11.64 0.25
C LEU A 370 12.30 12.95 0.31
N ARG A 371 12.65 13.89 1.20
CA ARG A 371 11.98 15.21 1.34
C ARG A 371 12.70 16.34 0.60
N ASP A 372 13.82 16.04 -0.05
CA ASP A 372 14.54 17.03 -0.83
C ASP A 372 13.79 17.16 -2.15
N TYR A 373 12.72 17.96 -2.12
CA TYR A 373 11.92 18.31 -3.27
C TYR A 373 11.72 19.82 -3.33
N LEU A 374 11.44 20.32 -4.53
CA LEU A 374 11.06 21.70 -4.77
C LEU A 374 9.81 22.05 -3.95
N ARG A 375 9.90 23.09 -3.12
CA ARG A 375 8.79 23.58 -2.28
C ARG A 375 8.04 24.78 -2.84
N ASP A 376 8.38 25.20 -4.06
CA ASP A 376 7.71 26.30 -4.75
C ASP A 376 6.47 25.79 -5.50
N PRO A 377 5.24 26.09 -5.02
CA PRO A 377 4.02 25.66 -5.69
C PRO A 377 3.83 26.32 -7.06
N GLN A 378 4.30 27.55 -7.26
CA GLN A 378 4.15 28.25 -8.53
C GLN A 378 4.94 27.53 -9.62
N ARG A 379 6.16 27.13 -9.30
CA ARG A 379 7.01 26.37 -10.21
C ARG A 379 6.41 25.00 -10.58
N LEU A 380 5.68 24.34 -9.67
CA LEU A 380 4.95 23.11 -10.00
C LEU A 380 3.81 23.36 -11.00
N TYR A 381 3.06 24.45 -10.84
CA TYR A 381 2.01 24.83 -11.79
C TYR A 381 2.58 25.15 -13.17
N GLU A 382 3.72 25.86 -13.23
CA GLU A 382 4.43 26.11 -14.49
C GLU A 382 4.84 24.81 -15.19
N LEU A 383 5.46 23.86 -14.46
CA LEU A 383 5.87 22.59 -15.02
C LEU A 383 4.67 21.77 -15.51
N ARG A 384 3.57 21.76 -14.76
CA ARG A 384 2.32 21.10 -15.18
C ARG A 384 1.77 21.71 -16.48
N GLN A 385 1.75 23.04 -16.59
CA GLN A 385 1.32 23.70 -17.82
C GLN A 385 2.20 23.31 -19.01
N ARG A 386 3.52 23.29 -18.80
CA ARG A 386 4.49 22.92 -19.84
C ARG A 386 4.39 21.45 -20.24
N LEU A 387 4.11 20.55 -19.30
CA LEU A 387 3.78 19.15 -19.62
C LEU A 387 2.54 19.07 -20.51
N ALA A 388 1.48 19.82 -20.18
CA ALA A 388 0.27 19.88 -21.00
C ALA A 388 0.56 20.40 -22.42
N GLU A 389 1.33 21.48 -22.54
CA GLU A 389 1.74 22.06 -23.82
C GLU A 389 2.60 21.11 -24.65
N ALA A 390 3.57 20.43 -24.01
CA ALA A 390 4.41 19.42 -24.67
C ALA A 390 3.58 18.24 -25.19
N LEU A 391 2.50 17.89 -24.49
CA LEU A 391 1.60 16.80 -24.83
C LEU A 391 0.55 17.14 -25.88
N ARG A 392 0.27 18.42 -26.15
CA ARG A 392 -0.63 18.81 -27.25
C ARG A 392 -0.06 18.25 -28.55
N GLY A 393 -0.90 17.50 -29.27
CA GLY A 393 -0.56 17.05 -30.61
C GLY A 393 -0.35 18.26 -31.50
N VAL A 394 0.60 18.16 -32.43
CA VAL A 394 0.53 18.98 -33.64
C VAL A 394 -0.55 18.31 -34.50
N GLY A 395 -1.81 18.56 -34.18
CA GLY A 395 -2.89 18.26 -35.12
C GLY A 395 -2.83 19.27 -36.27
N PRO A 396 -3.23 18.88 -37.50
CA PRO A 396 -3.42 19.82 -38.60
C PRO A 396 -4.38 20.96 -38.25
#